data_AF-A0A2D9GCL5-F1
#
_entry.id   AF-A0A2D9GCL5-F1
#
_cell.length_a   1.000
_cell.length_b   1.000
_cell.length_c   1.000
_cell.angle_alpha   90.00
_cell.angle_beta   90.00
_cell.angle_gamma   90.00
#
_symmetry.space_group_name_H-M   'P 1'
#
loop_
_entity.id
_entity.type
_entity.pdbx_description
1 polymer ?
#
loop_
_entity_poly.entity_id
_entity_poly.type
_entity_poly.pdbx_seq_one_letter_code
_entity_poly.pdbx_strand_id
1 'polypeptide(L)'
;MTDFNNELKKFEKEKLCNLLECTSSQLEILIDNAEKIYQETDSVYDSVMKILQQGHNVREATLIALMCGKYFGFKQAEEQIEEDIKQKLFDAFNNRRG
;
A
#
# COMPACT_ATOMS: atom_id res chain seq x y z
N MET A 1 9.50 -1.12 3.44
CA MET A 1 8.36 -0.56 2.69
C MET A 1 8.95 0.17 1.48
N THR A 2 8.62 -0.23 0.26
CA THR A 2 9.09 0.46 -0.95
C THR A 2 8.47 1.85 -0.98
N ASP A 3 9.32 2.87 -0.88
CA ASP A 3 8.93 4.28 -1.03
C ASP A 3 8.26 4.45 -2.39
N PHE A 4 6.93 4.59 -2.41
CA PHE A 4 6.18 4.89 -3.63
C PHE A 4 6.74 6.16 -4.32
N ASN A 5 7.27 7.08 -3.51
CA ASN A 5 7.97 8.27 -3.95
C ASN A 5 9.26 8.00 -4.75
N ASN A 6 9.92 6.85 -4.55
CA ASN A 6 11.15 6.46 -5.25
C ASN A 6 10.86 5.67 -6.53
N GLU A 7 9.65 5.11 -6.69
CA GLU A 7 9.23 4.39 -7.91
C GLU A 7 8.63 5.31 -8.98
N LEU A 8 8.03 6.44 -8.58
CA LEU A 8 7.47 7.41 -9.52
C LEU A 8 8.60 8.19 -10.21
N LYS A 9 8.70 8.03 -11.54
CA LYS A 9 9.58 8.88 -12.34
C LYS A 9 9.12 10.34 -12.21
N LYS A 10 10.07 11.29 -12.31
CA LYS A 10 9.77 12.74 -12.23
C LYS A 10 8.58 13.15 -13.12
N PHE A 11 8.52 12.61 -14.33
CA PHE A 11 7.43 12.83 -15.28
C PHE A 11 6.06 12.33 -14.79
N GLU A 12 6.00 11.21 -14.08
CA GLU A 12 4.77 10.66 -13.52
C GLU A 12 4.30 11.49 -12.32
N LYS A 13 5.23 11.96 -11.47
CA LYS A 13 4.91 12.92 -10.39
C LYS A 13 4.30 14.20 -10.94
N GLU A 14 4.87 14.77 -12.00
CA GLU A 14 4.33 15.98 -12.65
C GLU A 14 2.92 15.74 -13.20
N LYS A 15 2.68 14.59 -13.84
CA LYS A 15 1.33 14.23 -14.33
C LYS A 15 0.33 14.04 -13.21
N LEU A 16 0.72 13.41 -12.10
CA LEU A 16 -0.15 13.23 -10.93
C LEU A 16 -0.48 14.57 -10.28
N CYS A 17 0.51 15.46 -10.12
CA CYS A 17 0.29 16.82 -9.63
C CYS A 17 -0.73 17.57 -10.49
N ASN A 18 -0.59 17.49 -11.82
CA ASN A 18 -1.54 18.10 -12.76
C ASN A 18 -2.96 17.49 -12.67
N LEU A 19 -3.06 16.15 -12.56
CA LEU A 19 -4.35 15.46 -12.46
C LEU A 19 -5.09 15.78 -11.17
N LEU A 20 -4.35 15.88 -10.07
CA LEU A 20 -4.87 16.17 -8.74
C LEU A 20 -5.01 17.68 -8.47
N GLU A 21 -4.51 18.51 -9.39
CA GLU A 21 -4.45 19.97 -9.23
C GLU A 21 -3.73 20.38 -7.94
N CYS A 22 -2.62 19.70 -7.62
CA CYS A 22 -1.87 19.89 -6.38
C CYS A 22 -0.38 20.13 -6.62
N THR A 23 0.31 20.67 -5.61
CA THR A 23 1.77 20.81 -5.59
C THR A 23 2.45 19.48 -5.26
N SER A 24 3.74 19.36 -5.58
CA SER A 24 4.51 18.16 -5.24
C SER A 24 4.55 17.90 -3.73
N SER A 25 4.59 18.94 -2.89
CA SER A 25 4.51 18.79 -1.44
C SER A 25 3.13 18.29 -0.97
N GLN A 26 2.05 18.72 -1.62
CA GLN A 26 0.71 18.18 -1.32
C GLN A 26 0.57 16.73 -1.77
N LEU A 27 1.16 16.37 -2.92
CA LEU A 27 1.21 14.98 -3.38
C LEU A 27 1.96 14.09 -2.37
N GLU A 28 3.08 14.55 -1.82
CA GLU A 28 3.81 13.84 -0.76
C GLU A 28 2.95 13.65 0.49
N ILE A 29 2.20 14.67 0.93
CA ILE A 29 1.26 14.56 2.05
C ILE A 29 0.17 13.51 1.77
N LEU A 30 -0.36 13.44 0.55
CA LEU A 30 -1.36 12.42 0.18
C LEU A 30 -0.79 11.01 0.24
N ILE A 31 0.45 10.84 -0.23
CA ILE A 31 1.20 9.58 -0.18
C ILE A 31 1.42 9.14 1.28
N ASP A 32 1.95 10.03 2.12
CA ASP A 32 2.21 9.75 3.53
C ASP A 32 0.91 9.45 4.30
N ASN A 33 -0.18 10.12 3.93
CA ASN A 33 -1.49 9.88 4.51
C ASN A 33 -2.01 8.47 4.18
N ALA A 34 -1.78 7.97 2.97
CA ALA A 34 -2.15 6.60 2.62
C ALA A 34 -1.40 5.57 3.47
N GLU A 35 -0.10 5.78 3.68
CA GLU A 35 0.70 4.90 4.55
C GLU A 35 0.19 4.93 6.00
N LYS A 36 -0.12 6.12 6.54
CA LYS A 36 -0.70 6.24 7.89
C LYS A 36 -2.04 5.53 8.01
N ILE A 37 -2.94 5.70 7.03
CA ILE A 37 -4.24 5.02 7.05
C ILE A 37 -4.05 3.49 7.07
N TYR A 38 -3.16 2.98 6.22
CA TYR A 38 -2.83 1.56 6.20
C TYR A 38 -2.27 1.07 7.55
N GLN A 39 -1.38 1.83 8.19
CA GLN A 39 -0.81 1.46 9.49
C GLN A 39 -1.83 1.53 10.65
N GLU A 40 -2.83 2.41 10.54
CA GLU A 40 -3.82 2.66 11.59
C GLU A 40 -5.13 1.88 11.39
N THR A 41 -5.22 0.98 10.41
CA THR A 41 -6.45 0.24 10.11
C THR A 41 -6.20 -1.26 9.95
N ASP A 42 -7.13 -2.07 10.46
CA ASP A 42 -7.00 -3.53 10.47
C ASP A 42 -7.70 -4.19 9.27
N SER A 43 -8.55 -3.45 8.56
CA SER A 43 -9.33 -3.98 7.45
C SER A 43 -9.47 -2.97 6.30
N VAL A 44 -9.79 -3.50 5.11
CA VAL A 44 -10.14 -2.70 3.94
C VAL A 44 -11.32 -1.78 4.24
N TYR A 45 -12.30 -2.26 5.00
CA TYR A 45 -13.47 -1.47 5.39
C TYR A 45 -13.07 -0.26 6.24
N ASP A 46 -12.25 -0.45 7.26
CA ASP A 46 -11.79 0.64 8.14
C ASP A 46 -10.96 1.67 7.38
N SER A 47 -10.08 1.19 6.48
CA SER A 47 -9.34 2.03 5.55
C SER A 47 -10.28 2.89 4.70
N VAL A 48 -11.29 2.30 4.06
CA VAL A 48 -12.26 3.03 3.24
C VAL A 48 -13.02 4.06 4.08
N MET A 49 -13.51 3.67 5.27
CA MET A 49 -14.23 4.58 6.15
C MET A 49 -13.37 5.78 6.53
N LYS A 50 -12.11 5.55 6.88
CA LYS A 50 -11.17 6.59 7.28
C LYS A 50 -10.84 7.55 6.13
N ILE A 51 -10.66 7.04 4.91
CA ILE A 51 -10.46 7.86 3.70
C ILE A 51 -11.67 8.78 3.48
N LEU A 52 -12.89 8.24 3.58
CA LEU A 52 -14.12 9.00 3.36
C LEU A 52 -14.35 10.09 4.42
N GLN A 53 -13.90 9.86 5.66
CA GLN A 53 -14.02 10.84 6.75
C GLN A 53 -13.09 12.04 6.63
N GLN A 54 -11.99 11.93 5.85
CA GLN A 54 -11.01 13.01 5.72
C GLN A 54 -11.45 14.18 4.84
N GLY A 55 -12.57 14.04 4.10
CA GLY A 55 -13.12 15.11 3.26
C GLY A 55 -12.32 15.42 2.00
N HIS A 56 -11.41 14.52 1.59
CA HIS A 56 -10.69 14.61 0.33
C HIS A 56 -11.62 14.60 -0.87
N ASN A 57 -11.20 15.24 -1.97
CA ASN A 57 -11.95 15.12 -3.21
C ASN A 57 -11.81 13.71 -3.80
N VAL A 58 -12.65 13.36 -4.78
CA VAL A 58 -12.67 12.00 -5.34
C VAL A 58 -11.33 11.56 -5.92
N ARG A 59 -10.54 12.46 -6.50
CA ARG A 59 -9.26 12.13 -7.14
C ARG A 59 -8.21 11.81 -6.08
N GLU A 60 -8.14 12.62 -5.03
CA GLU A 60 -7.27 12.43 -3.88
C GLU A 60 -7.62 11.14 -3.12
N ALA A 61 -8.90 10.96 -2.79
CA ALA A 61 -9.40 9.75 -2.14
C ALA A 61 -9.09 8.49 -2.96
N THR A 62 -9.20 8.57 -4.29
CA THR A 62 -8.85 7.47 -5.20
C THR A 62 -7.35 7.15 -5.14
N LEU A 63 -6.48 8.16 -5.16
CA LEU A 63 -5.03 7.93 -5.04
C LEU A 63 -4.71 7.25 -3.71
N ILE A 64 -5.25 7.78 -2.60
CA ILE A 64 -5.03 7.23 -1.26
C ILE A 64 -5.50 5.77 -1.19
N ALA A 65 -6.71 5.47 -1.68
CA ALA A 65 -7.25 4.12 -1.69
C ALA A 65 -6.41 3.15 -2.54
N LEU A 66 -5.94 3.60 -3.70
CA LEU A 66 -5.07 2.81 -4.57
C LEU A 66 -3.74 2.47 -3.89
N MET A 67 -3.18 3.41 -3.14
CA MET A 67 -1.96 3.20 -2.36
C MET A 67 -2.19 2.26 -1.18
N CYS A 68 -3.28 2.41 -0.41
CA CYS A 68 -3.64 1.45 0.64
C CYS A 68 -3.79 0.04 0.07
N GLY A 69 -4.45 -0.11 -1.09
CA GLY A 69 -4.57 -1.39 -1.78
C GLY A 69 -3.22 -2.02 -2.15
N LYS A 70 -2.25 -1.21 -2.59
CA LYS A 70 -0.87 -1.65 -2.85
C LYS A 70 -0.22 -2.20 -1.57
N TYR A 71 -0.36 -1.50 -0.45
CA TYR A 71 0.22 -1.93 0.84
C TYR A 71 -0.40 -3.24 1.35
N PHE A 72 -1.74 -3.36 1.29
CA PHE A 72 -2.42 -4.61 1.64
C PHE A 72 -1.94 -5.77 0.77
N GLY A 73 -1.83 -5.57 -0.54
CA GLY A 73 -1.34 -6.59 -1.46
C GLY A 73 0.10 -7.03 -1.17
N PHE A 74 0.98 -6.10 -0.80
CA PHE A 74 2.35 -6.45 -0.39
C PHE A 74 2.38 -7.28 0.88
N LYS A 75 1.64 -6.89 1.91
CA LYS A 75 1.56 -7.64 3.16
C LYS A 75 1.02 -9.05 2.93
N GLN A 76 -0.05 -9.17 2.15
CA GLN A 76 -0.62 -10.47 1.80
C GLN A 76 0.39 -11.35 1.04
N ALA A 77 1.16 -10.78 0.12
CA ALA A 77 2.20 -11.51 -0.60
C ALA A 77 3.35 -11.96 0.31
N GLU A 78 3.76 -11.11 1.26
CA GLU A 78 4.78 -11.44 2.27
C GLU A 78 4.33 -12.60 3.16
N GLU A 79 3.10 -12.54 3.69
CA GLU A 79 2.50 -13.62 4.49
C GLU A 79 2.43 -14.94 3.70
N GLN A 80 2.01 -14.90 2.44
CA GLN A 80 1.95 -16.09 1.59
C GLN A 80 3.33 -16.71 1.36
N ILE A 81 4.35 -15.89 1.11
CA ILE A 81 5.73 -16.37 0.92
C ILE A 81 6.24 -17.01 2.22
N GLU A 82 5.94 -16.42 3.38
CA GLU A 82 6.34 -16.95 4.68
C GLU A 82 5.73 -18.35 4.91
N GLU A 83 4.44 -18.52 4.67
CA GLU A 83 3.76 -19.80 4.81
C GLU A 83 4.29 -20.86 3.81
N ASP A 84 4.54 -20.47 2.56
CA ASP A 84 5.15 -21.34 1.56
C ASP A 84 6.55 -21.83 1.98
N ILE A 85 7.35 -20.97 2.62
CA ILE A 85 8.67 -21.34 3.14
C ILE A 85 8.53 -22.29 4.34
N LYS A 86 7.64 -21.98 5.29
CA LYS A 86 7.38 -22.84 6.46
C LYS A 86 6.97 -24.25 6.01
N GLN A 87 6.08 -24.35 5.03
CA GLN A 87 5.63 -25.63 4.50
C GLN A 87 6.78 -26.41 3.86
N LYS A 88 7.58 -25.76 2.99
CA LYS A 88 8.75 -26.38 2.37
C LYS A 88 9.76 -26.91 3.39
N LEU A 89 10.00 -26.16 4.47
CA LEU A 89 10.87 -26.60 5.56
C LEU A 89 10.29 -27.81 6.28
N PHE A 90 9.01 -27.77 6.64
CA PHE A 90 8.32 -28.87 7.31
C PHE A 90 8.39 -30.17 6.49
N ASP A 91 8.10 -30.09 5.19
CA ASP A 91 8.16 -31.23 4.27
C ASP A 91 9.59 -31.78 4.16
N ALA A 92 10.60 -30.92 4.04
CA ALA A 92 12.00 -31.34 3.98
C ALA A 92 12.48 -32.02 5.27
N PHE A 93 11.97 -31.63 6.44
CA PHE A 93 12.30 -32.29 7.71
C PHE A 93 11.61 -33.64 7.86
N ASN A 94 10.35 -33.76 7.45
CA ASN A 94 9.61 -35.02 7.58
C ASN A 94 10.04 -36.06 6.55
N ASN A 95 10.38 -35.65 5.33
CA ASN A 95 10.87 -36.55 4.28
C ASN A 95 12.28 -37.09 4.53
N ARG A 96 13.02 -36.56 5.52
CA ARG A 96 14.32 -37.10 5.97
C ARG A 96 14.22 -38.12 7.11
N ARG A 97 13.03 -38.32 7.68
CA ARG A 97 12.77 -39.25 8.79
C ARG A 97 12.21 -40.61 8.35
N GLY A 98 11.88 -40.78 7.06
CA GLY A 98 11.59 -42.07 6.43
C GLY A 98 12.77 -42.53 5.58
#